data_AF-A0AA38Z6F4-F1
#
_entry.id   AF-A0AA38Z6F4-F1
#
_cell.length_a   1.000
_cell.length_b   1.000
_cell.length_c   1.000
_cell.angle_alpha   90.00
_cell.angle_beta   90.00
_cell.angle_gamma   90.00
#
_symmetry.space_group_name_H-M   'P 1'
#
loop_
_entity.id
_entity.type
_entity.pdbx_description
1 polymer ?
#
loop_
_entity_poly.entity_id
_entity_poly.type
_entity_poly.pdbx_seq_one_letter_code
_entity_poly.pdbx_strand_id
1 'polypeptide(L)'
;MWKRQYISKGGRLTLIRSTLSSMPVYFMSLFYLPRKVRLRLEKIQRDFLWGGGALEQRPHLVKWSLVCLERKKGGLGVRNLAWMNKALLGKWNSRFAIENGALWKQVISGKYGVEEGGWCTWVVSGRHGVGLWKAIRKERLDMYRSLAFRVGSGRRVRFWKDIWCGDEPLCESFPSLFAISMAKDAWVSEVWNSDGEGEAWTPIFSRVLNDWEFEMVERFMLKIQAFRVQRENEDNVVWTGSSSGVFSVKSLYSMLEPEGSALFPFGIWRAKVPPKVAFFAWEASWGKILTLEQLQRRGYSLANRCFLCLSEVETVDHLLLHCVKTRALWNLLFSLFGVAWVLSGSVKDTLLGWHGAFVGKTRKKAWQMAPLCIFWTVWKERNLLAFEKEGLSLQRLKYSFVCNL
;
A
#
# COMPACT_ATOMS: atom_id res chain seq x y z
N MET A 1 -29.08 0.41 -12.32
CA MET A 1 -28.26 -0.73 -11.85
C MET A 1 -27.22 -1.06 -12.91
N TRP A 2 -25.91 -1.05 -12.59
CA TRP A 2 -24.88 -1.26 -13.62
C TRP A 2 -24.90 -2.69 -14.18
N LYS A 3 -25.17 -2.82 -15.49
CA LYS A 3 -25.16 -4.12 -16.17
C LYS A 3 -23.72 -4.54 -16.46
N ARG A 4 -23.19 -5.45 -15.63
CA ARG A 4 -21.81 -5.97 -15.70
C ARG A 4 -21.41 -6.43 -17.10
N GLN A 5 -22.35 -7.03 -17.84
CA GLN A 5 -22.11 -7.64 -19.15
C GLN A 5 -21.61 -6.68 -20.23
N TYR A 6 -21.92 -5.38 -20.13
CA TYR A 6 -21.53 -4.39 -21.15
C TYR A 6 -20.28 -3.59 -20.78
N ILE A 7 -19.66 -3.85 -19.62
CA ILE A 7 -18.56 -3.05 -19.11
C ILE A 7 -17.29 -3.91 -19.07
N SER A 8 -16.22 -3.42 -19.70
CA SER A 8 -14.91 -4.05 -19.64
C SER A 8 -14.37 -4.14 -18.20
N LYS A 9 -13.46 -5.07 -17.91
CA LYS A 9 -12.80 -5.17 -16.58
C LYS A 9 -12.17 -3.83 -16.15
N GLY A 10 -11.57 -3.11 -17.10
CA GLY A 10 -11.03 -1.77 -16.86
C GLY A 10 -12.09 -0.74 -16.48
N GLY A 11 -13.23 -0.72 -17.19
CA GLY A 11 -14.35 0.16 -16.85
C GLY A 11 -14.97 -0.16 -15.49
N ARG A 12 -15.11 -1.45 -15.16
CA ARG A 12 -15.60 -1.90 -13.85
C ARG A 12 -14.66 -1.46 -12.72
N LEU A 13 -13.34 -1.58 -12.92
CA LEU A 13 -12.35 -1.10 -11.96
C LEU A 13 -12.47 0.41 -11.72
N THR A 14 -12.68 1.20 -12.77
CA THR A 14 -12.92 2.65 -12.64
C THR A 14 -14.14 2.95 -11.79
N LEU A 15 -15.27 2.27 -12.06
CA LEU A 15 -16.51 2.44 -11.30
C LEU A 15 -16.40 1.99 -9.83
N ILE A 16 -15.63 0.93 -9.56
CA ILE A 16 -15.33 0.51 -8.18
C ILE A 16 -14.61 1.64 -7.44
N ARG A 17 -13.62 2.26 -8.09
CA ARG A 17 -12.80 3.30 -7.47
C ARG A 17 -13.54 4.63 -7.30
N SER A 18 -14.30 5.05 -8.30
CA SER A 18 -15.00 6.34 -8.28
C SER A 18 -16.25 6.33 -7.40
N THR A 19 -16.99 5.22 -7.36
CA THR A 19 -18.31 5.17 -6.71
C THR A 19 -18.34 4.16 -5.55
N LEU A 20 -18.04 2.88 -5.78
CA LEU A 20 -18.21 1.86 -4.72
C LEU A 20 -17.21 2.01 -3.57
N SER A 21 -16.06 2.65 -3.82
CA SER A 21 -15.05 2.95 -2.81
C SER A 21 -15.29 4.30 -2.13
N SER A 22 -16.09 5.19 -2.70
CA SER A 22 -16.39 6.53 -2.16
C SER A 22 -17.68 6.56 -1.35
N MET A 23 -18.71 5.82 -1.76
CA MET A 23 -19.98 5.67 -1.03
C MET A 23 -19.82 5.36 0.46
N PRO A 24 -19.00 4.37 0.89
CA PRO A 24 -18.87 4.07 2.30
C PRO A 24 -18.00 5.06 3.08
N VAL A 25 -17.30 6.01 2.42
CA VAL A 25 -16.31 6.88 3.07
C VAL A 25 -16.94 7.76 4.15
N TYR A 26 -18.15 8.28 3.92
CA TYR A 26 -18.83 9.08 4.93
C TYR A 26 -19.04 8.26 6.22
N PHE A 27 -19.66 7.08 6.11
CA PHE A 27 -19.89 6.19 7.24
C PHE A 27 -18.60 5.69 7.88
N MET A 28 -17.61 5.29 7.08
CA MET A 28 -16.30 4.85 7.58
C MET A 28 -15.49 5.97 8.24
N SER A 29 -15.84 7.24 8.00
CA SER A 29 -15.17 8.36 8.65
C SER A 29 -15.67 8.60 10.07
N LEU A 30 -16.89 8.15 10.39
CA LEU A 30 -17.48 8.31 11.71
C LEU A 30 -17.48 6.97 12.49
N PHE A 31 -17.84 5.89 11.81
CA PHE A 31 -18.10 4.60 12.44
C PHE A 31 -17.04 3.57 12.10
N TYR A 32 -16.73 2.72 13.09
CA TYR A 32 -16.01 1.49 12.85
C TYR A 32 -16.86 0.53 12.01
N LEU A 33 -16.29 0.05 10.91
CA LEU A 33 -16.97 -0.83 9.97
C LEU A 33 -16.95 -2.27 10.49
N PRO A 34 -18.10 -2.85 10.89
CA PRO A 34 -18.13 -4.20 11.40
C PRO A 34 -17.66 -5.20 10.33
N ARG A 35 -16.92 -6.23 10.76
CA ARG A 35 -16.33 -7.23 9.85
C ARG A 35 -17.34 -7.83 8.87
N LYS A 36 -18.56 -8.17 9.33
CA LYS A 36 -19.62 -8.73 8.47
C LYS A 36 -20.03 -7.77 7.35
N VAL A 37 -20.22 -6.49 7.66
CA VAL A 37 -20.58 -5.44 6.68
C VAL A 37 -19.44 -5.25 5.68
N ARG A 38 -18.20 -5.13 6.18
CA ARG A 38 -17.01 -5.01 5.34
C ARG A 38 -16.91 -6.17 4.34
N LEU A 39 -17.03 -7.42 4.81
CA LEU A 39 -16.94 -8.60 3.95
C LEU A 39 -18.07 -8.63 2.90
N ARG A 40 -19.27 -8.16 3.24
CA ARG A 40 -20.39 -8.03 2.30
C ARG A 40 -20.10 -6.98 1.22
N LEU A 41 -19.56 -5.81 1.59
CA LEU A 41 -19.17 -4.77 0.64
C LEU A 41 -18.02 -5.23 -0.27
N GLU A 42 -16.98 -5.84 0.29
CA GLU A 42 -15.88 -6.42 -0.49
C GLU A 42 -16.36 -7.54 -1.41
N LYS A 43 -17.33 -8.35 -1.00
CA LYS A 43 -17.98 -9.35 -1.87
C LYS A 43 -18.65 -8.67 -3.07
N ILE A 44 -19.44 -7.61 -2.85
CA ILE A 44 -20.08 -6.86 -3.95
C ILE A 44 -19.03 -6.30 -4.92
N GLN A 45 -17.94 -5.71 -4.41
CA GLN A 45 -16.86 -5.17 -5.25
C GLN A 45 -16.14 -6.27 -6.04
N ARG A 46 -15.85 -7.42 -5.41
CA ARG A 46 -15.24 -8.60 -6.06
C ARG A 46 -16.12 -9.16 -7.16
N ASP A 47 -17.38 -9.42 -6.83
CA ASP A 47 -18.35 -10.00 -7.75
C ASP A 47 -18.62 -9.04 -8.92
N PHE A 48 -18.58 -7.73 -8.67
CA PHE A 48 -18.69 -6.72 -9.73
C PHE A 48 -17.46 -6.69 -10.63
N LEU A 49 -16.25 -6.78 -10.07
CA LEU A 49 -15.01 -6.79 -10.87
C LEU A 49 -14.95 -8.05 -11.75
N TRP A 50 -15.12 -9.22 -11.14
CA TRP A 50 -14.87 -10.51 -11.77
C TRP A 50 -16.07 -11.15 -12.44
N GLY A 51 -17.28 -10.94 -11.92
CA GLY A 51 -18.49 -11.68 -12.33
C GLY A 51 -18.90 -11.44 -13.78
N GLY A 52 -19.62 -12.40 -14.37
CA GLY A 52 -20.19 -12.30 -15.71
C GLY A 52 -21.58 -11.65 -15.73
N GLY A 53 -22.33 -11.90 -16.81
CA GLY A 53 -23.78 -11.63 -16.86
C GLY A 53 -24.57 -12.54 -15.93
N ALA A 54 -25.90 -12.40 -15.90
CA ALA A 54 -26.77 -13.14 -14.96
C ALA A 54 -26.62 -14.69 -15.06
N LEU A 55 -26.21 -15.20 -16.21
CA LEU A 55 -26.04 -16.63 -16.49
C LEU A 55 -24.57 -17.09 -16.52
N GLU A 56 -23.61 -16.17 -16.40
CA GLU A 56 -22.17 -16.49 -16.47
C GLU A 56 -21.48 -16.31 -15.11
N GLN A 57 -21.18 -17.43 -14.44
CA GLN A 57 -20.25 -17.40 -13.32
C GLN A 57 -18.81 -17.37 -13.84
N ARG A 58 -18.12 -16.25 -13.61
CA ARG A 58 -16.70 -16.12 -13.94
C ARG A 58 -15.86 -16.29 -12.67
N PRO A 59 -14.80 -17.12 -12.70
CA PRO A 59 -13.99 -17.34 -11.52
C PRO A 59 -13.21 -16.09 -11.12
N HIS A 60 -13.01 -15.91 -9.83
CA HIS A 60 -12.11 -14.87 -9.31
C HIS A 60 -10.67 -15.30 -9.57
N LEU A 61 -9.95 -14.51 -10.39
CA LEU A 61 -8.62 -14.88 -10.86
C LEU A 61 -7.52 -14.52 -9.87
N VAL A 62 -7.61 -13.33 -9.28
CA VAL A 62 -6.58 -12.77 -8.38
C VAL A 62 -7.16 -12.57 -6.98
N LYS A 63 -6.35 -12.86 -5.95
CA LYS A 63 -6.71 -12.63 -4.53
C LYS A 63 -7.06 -11.15 -4.32
N TRP A 64 -8.12 -10.88 -3.56
CA TRP A 64 -8.60 -9.51 -3.36
C TRP A 64 -7.63 -8.62 -2.59
N SER A 65 -6.88 -9.19 -1.65
CA SER A 65 -5.81 -8.47 -0.94
C SER A 65 -4.78 -7.90 -1.92
N LEU A 66 -4.41 -8.68 -2.94
CA LEU A 66 -3.51 -8.24 -4.01
C LEU A 66 -4.15 -7.17 -4.90
N VAL A 67 -5.43 -7.32 -5.26
CA VAL A 67 -6.18 -6.30 -6.02
C VAL A 67 -6.20 -4.94 -5.30
N CYS A 68 -6.25 -4.96 -3.96
CA CYS A 68 -6.28 -3.76 -3.14
C CYS A 68 -4.93 -3.04 -3.02
N LEU A 69 -3.81 -3.71 -3.36
CA LEU A 69 -2.51 -3.06 -3.30
C LEU A 69 -2.37 -1.96 -4.35
N GLU A 70 -1.47 -1.01 -4.10
CA GLU A 70 -1.09 -0.03 -5.09
C GLU A 70 -0.57 -0.67 -6.39
N ARG A 71 -0.76 0.01 -7.52
CA ARG A 71 -0.29 -0.48 -8.82
C ARG A 71 1.23 -0.69 -8.86
N LYS A 72 1.99 0.12 -8.13
CA LYS A 72 3.45 -0.01 -8.00
C LYS A 72 3.84 -1.31 -7.29
N LYS A 73 3.06 -1.72 -6.30
CA LYS A 73 3.17 -3.01 -5.58
C LYS A 73 2.45 -4.16 -6.31
N GLY A 74 2.00 -3.92 -7.54
CA GLY A 74 1.36 -4.91 -8.41
C GLY A 74 -0.10 -5.22 -8.13
N GLY A 75 -0.80 -4.38 -7.36
CA GLY A 75 -2.25 -4.45 -7.28
C GLY A 75 -2.96 -3.63 -8.36
N LEU A 76 -4.27 -3.48 -8.21
CA LEU A 76 -5.11 -2.62 -9.06
C LEU A 76 -5.42 -1.29 -8.40
N GLY A 77 -4.98 -1.07 -7.15
CA GLY A 77 -5.21 0.11 -6.33
C GLY A 77 -6.68 0.34 -6.00
N VAL A 78 -7.44 -0.72 -5.74
CA VAL A 78 -8.75 -0.63 -5.09
C VAL A 78 -8.52 -0.36 -3.61
N ARG A 79 -9.30 0.52 -2.98
CA ARG A 79 -9.10 0.81 -1.54
C ARG A 79 -9.52 -0.40 -0.70
N ASN A 80 -8.61 -0.87 0.15
CA ASN A 80 -8.95 -1.84 1.19
C ASN A 80 -9.84 -1.14 2.23
N LEU A 81 -11.08 -1.60 2.39
CA LEU A 81 -12.04 -0.98 3.29
C LEU A 81 -11.62 -1.05 4.77
N ALA A 82 -10.89 -2.09 5.17
CA ALA A 82 -10.38 -2.20 6.54
C ALA A 82 -9.35 -1.10 6.82
N TRP A 83 -8.32 -1.00 5.98
CA TRP A 83 -7.26 0.01 6.15
C TRP A 83 -7.79 1.42 5.96
N MET A 84 -8.72 1.63 5.02
CA MET A 84 -9.36 2.93 4.82
C MET A 84 -10.17 3.36 6.05
N ASN A 85 -10.94 2.44 6.66
CA ASN A 85 -11.69 2.75 7.87
C ASN A 85 -10.76 3.08 9.03
N LYS A 86 -9.71 2.28 9.27
CA LYS A 86 -8.67 2.59 10.26
C LYS A 86 -8.05 3.97 10.05
N ALA A 87 -7.63 4.27 8.82
CA ALA A 87 -6.99 5.54 8.50
C ALA A 87 -7.93 6.74 8.67
N LEU A 88 -9.21 6.58 8.33
CA LEU A 88 -10.23 7.61 8.52
C LEU A 88 -10.55 7.84 9.99
N LEU A 89 -10.64 6.79 10.81
CA LEU A 89 -10.84 6.93 12.26
C LEU A 89 -9.60 7.56 12.92
N GLY A 90 -8.40 7.21 12.45
CA GLY A 90 -7.15 7.82 12.87
C GLY A 90 -7.10 9.34 12.69
N LYS A 91 -7.79 9.87 11.67
CA LYS A 91 -7.96 11.31 11.47
C LYS A 91 -8.53 12.00 12.71
N TRP A 92 -9.52 11.40 13.38
CA TRP A 92 -10.13 12.00 14.57
C TRP A 92 -9.18 12.00 15.76
N ASN A 93 -8.35 10.97 15.92
CA ASN A 93 -7.30 10.96 16.94
C ASN A 93 -6.27 12.08 16.70
N SER A 94 -5.85 12.27 15.45
CA SER A 94 -4.93 13.36 15.10
C SER A 94 -5.56 14.74 15.32
N ARG A 95 -6.82 14.94 14.89
CA ARG A 95 -7.57 16.18 15.15
C ARG A 95 -7.73 16.45 16.64
N PHE A 96 -7.97 15.44 17.45
CA PHE A 96 -8.08 15.61 18.91
C PHE A 96 -6.78 16.15 19.51
N ALA A 97 -5.63 15.68 19.02
CA ALA A 97 -4.33 16.12 19.50
C ALA A 97 -4.02 17.58 19.12
N ILE A 98 -4.45 18.03 17.93
CA ILE A 98 -4.10 19.34 17.35
C ILE A 98 -5.14 20.43 17.65
N GLU A 99 -6.44 20.14 17.52
CA GLU A 99 -7.51 21.13 17.61
C GLU A 99 -7.80 21.49 19.07
N ASN A 100 -6.97 22.36 19.66
CA ASN A 100 -7.23 22.96 20.96
C ASN A 100 -8.45 23.90 20.86
N GLY A 101 -9.37 23.80 21.82
CA GLY A 101 -10.56 24.67 21.88
C GLY A 101 -11.79 24.27 21.06
N ALA A 102 -11.73 23.19 20.27
CA ALA A 102 -12.90 22.74 19.52
C ALA A 102 -14.03 22.21 20.44
N LEU A 103 -15.28 22.63 20.23
CA LEU A 103 -16.44 22.21 21.05
C LEU A 103 -16.59 20.69 21.12
N TRP A 104 -16.41 19.99 20.00
CA TRP A 104 -16.50 18.53 19.96
C TRP A 104 -15.43 17.87 20.84
N LYS A 105 -14.21 18.45 20.90
CA LYS A 105 -13.13 17.97 21.77
C LYS A 105 -13.51 18.18 23.23
N GLN A 106 -14.06 19.35 23.60
CA GLN A 106 -14.52 19.61 24.97
C GLN A 106 -15.58 18.61 25.44
N VAL A 107 -16.57 18.31 24.60
CA VAL A 107 -17.61 17.29 24.91
C VAL A 107 -16.98 15.91 25.13
N ILE A 108 -16.05 15.52 24.27
CA ILE A 108 -15.36 14.23 24.37
C ILE A 108 -14.46 14.17 25.61
N SER A 109 -13.70 15.23 25.89
CA SER A 109 -12.86 15.38 27.08
C SER A 109 -13.69 15.35 28.36
N GLY A 110 -14.83 16.03 28.41
CA GLY A 110 -15.73 16.00 29.57
C GLY A 110 -16.34 14.62 29.82
N LYS A 111 -16.67 13.88 28.76
CA LYS A 111 -17.27 12.55 28.87
C LYS A 111 -16.28 11.43 29.22
N TYR A 112 -15.09 11.44 28.63
CA TYR A 112 -14.12 10.33 28.75
C TYR A 112 -12.86 10.69 29.55
N GLY A 113 -12.70 11.95 29.93
CA GLY A 113 -11.47 12.48 30.51
C GLY A 113 -10.31 12.50 29.51
N VAL A 114 -9.21 13.14 29.90
CA VAL A 114 -8.02 13.34 29.08
C VAL A 114 -6.80 12.79 29.81
N GLU A 115 -5.95 12.05 29.08
CA GLU A 115 -4.67 11.59 29.59
C GLU A 115 -3.75 12.77 29.90
N GLU A 116 -2.76 12.51 30.75
CA GLU A 116 -1.66 13.42 31.02
C GLU A 116 -1.03 13.94 29.70
N GLY A 117 -0.76 15.24 29.63
CA GLY A 117 -0.27 15.90 28.41
C GLY A 117 -1.36 16.25 27.40
N GLY A 118 -2.63 15.91 27.62
CA GLY A 118 -3.74 16.48 26.87
C GLY A 118 -3.91 16.00 25.43
N TRP A 119 -3.06 15.07 24.97
CA TRP A 119 -3.02 14.62 23.58
C TRP A 119 -4.15 13.66 23.21
N CYS A 120 -4.78 13.05 24.21
CA CYS A 120 -5.77 11.98 23.99
C CYS A 120 -6.66 11.77 25.20
N THR A 121 -7.79 11.10 24.99
CA THR A 121 -8.65 10.66 26.09
C THR A 121 -8.10 9.42 26.77
N TRP A 122 -8.50 9.19 28.02
CA TRP A 122 -8.26 7.90 28.68
C TRP A 122 -8.79 6.71 27.85
N VAL A 123 -8.20 5.55 28.08
CA VAL A 123 -8.68 4.29 27.49
C VAL A 123 -10.11 4.03 27.97
N VAL A 124 -11.05 3.98 27.03
CA VAL A 124 -12.48 3.82 27.33
C VAL A 124 -12.78 2.35 27.68
N SER A 125 -12.76 2.02 28.97
CA SER A 125 -12.98 0.67 29.53
C SER A 125 -14.43 0.42 29.98
N GLY A 126 -15.42 0.70 29.11
CA GLY A 126 -16.83 0.34 29.39
C GLY A 126 -17.16 -1.12 29.02
N ARG A 127 -17.81 -1.88 29.92
CA ARG A 127 -18.25 -3.28 29.69
C ARG A 127 -19.35 -3.42 28.62
N HIS A 128 -20.15 -2.38 28.37
CA HIS A 128 -21.26 -2.40 27.41
C HIS A 128 -21.25 -1.17 26.49
N GLY A 129 -21.62 -1.38 25.22
CA GLY A 129 -21.80 -0.34 24.22
C GLY A 129 -20.67 -0.21 23.19
N VAL A 130 -21.05 -0.19 21.90
CA VAL A 130 -20.18 0.16 20.78
C VAL A 130 -20.11 1.69 20.70
N GLY A 131 -19.37 2.31 21.62
CA GLY A 131 -19.21 3.77 21.62
C GLY A 131 -18.41 4.23 20.40
N LEU A 132 -18.92 5.22 19.66
CA LEU A 132 -18.24 5.86 18.52
C LEU A 132 -16.78 6.21 18.86
N TRP A 133 -16.59 6.96 19.96
CA TRP A 133 -15.28 7.39 20.41
C TRP A 133 -14.39 6.23 20.90
N LYS A 134 -14.99 5.22 21.53
CA LYS A 134 -14.27 4.01 21.96
C LYS A 134 -13.62 3.30 20.76
N ALA A 135 -14.32 3.23 19.63
CA ALA A 135 -13.79 2.63 18.42
C ALA A 135 -12.70 3.50 17.78
N ILE A 136 -12.88 4.83 17.75
CA ILE A 136 -11.85 5.77 17.29
C ILE A 136 -10.59 5.65 18.15
N ARG A 137 -10.72 5.69 19.48
CA ARG A 137 -9.60 5.66 20.44
C ARG A 137 -8.77 4.37 20.34
N LYS A 138 -9.38 3.25 19.95
CA LYS A 138 -8.69 1.96 19.76
C LYS A 138 -7.64 2.02 18.65
N GLU A 139 -7.93 2.71 17.56
CA GLU A 139 -7.01 2.82 16.41
C GLU A 139 -5.79 3.71 16.68
N ARG A 140 -5.77 4.44 17.81
CA ARG A 140 -4.62 5.28 18.20
C ARG A 140 -3.35 4.46 18.48
N LEU A 141 -3.47 3.23 18.98
CA LEU A 141 -2.31 2.41 19.32
C LEU A 141 -1.42 2.15 18.10
N ASP A 142 -2.05 1.88 16.95
CA ASP A 142 -1.37 1.68 15.67
C ASP A 142 -0.72 2.98 15.15
N MET A 143 -1.23 4.15 15.55
CA MET A 143 -0.69 5.46 15.15
C MET A 143 0.45 5.95 16.03
N TYR A 144 0.53 5.53 17.30
CA TYR A 144 1.44 6.10 18.29
C TYR A 144 2.91 6.03 17.84
N ARG A 145 3.30 4.93 17.19
CA ARG A 145 4.65 4.73 16.65
C ARG A 145 5.03 5.70 15.52
N SER A 146 4.06 6.41 14.96
CA SER A 146 4.25 7.39 13.88
C SER A 146 3.99 8.83 14.34
N LEU A 147 3.90 9.06 15.65
CA LEU A 147 3.78 10.37 16.26
C LEU A 147 5.12 10.76 16.90
N ALA A 148 5.62 11.92 16.48
CA ALA A 148 6.69 12.62 17.16
C ALA A 148 6.13 13.92 17.75
N PHE A 149 6.89 14.59 18.59
CA PHE A 149 6.51 15.82 19.27
C PHE A 149 7.56 16.88 19.03
N ARG A 150 7.11 18.07 18.63
CA ARG A 150 7.94 19.27 18.61
C ARG A 150 7.75 19.98 19.92
N VAL A 151 8.84 20.08 20.68
CA VAL A 151 8.87 20.77 21.97
C VAL A 151 8.80 22.27 21.74
N GLY A 152 7.79 22.91 22.33
CA GLY A 152 7.73 24.35 22.56
C GLY A 152 8.00 24.57 24.04
N SER A 153 6.93 24.70 24.83
CA SER A 153 6.97 24.88 26.28
C SER A 153 7.44 23.66 27.07
N GLY A 154 7.34 22.45 26.51
CA GLY A 154 7.70 21.18 27.16
C GLY A 154 6.74 20.69 28.25
N ARG A 155 5.57 21.32 28.42
CA ARG A 155 4.59 20.99 29.47
C ARG A 155 3.73 19.78 29.15
N ARG A 156 3.73 19.33 27.90
CA ARG A 156 2.88 18.23 27.41
C ARG A 156 3.69 17.08 26.83
N VAL A 157 5.02 17.17 26.79
CA VAL A 157 5.90 16.15 26.20
C VAL A 157 6.70 15.48 27.31
N ARG A 158 6.62 14.14 27.39
CA ARG A 158 7.41 13.36 28.36
C ARG A 158 8.85 13.26 27.89
N PHE A 159 9.79 13.59 28.77
CA PHE A 159 11.21 13.65 28.44
C PHE A 159 11.76 12.31 27.93
N TRP A 160 11.46 11.21 28.63
CA TRP A 160 12.02 9.90 28.29
C TRP A 160 11.20 9.09 27.27
N LYS A 161 9.87 9.17 27.36
CA LYS A 161 8.94 8.22 26.72
C LYS A 161 8.39 8.69 25.37
N ASP A 162 8.37 9.99 25.11
CA ASP A 162 7.87 10.54 23.85
C ASP A 162 9.01 10.74 22.83
N ILE A 163 8.69 10.61 21.54
CA ILE A 163 9.64 10.85 20.44
C ILE A 163 9.68 12.34 20.16
N TRP A 164 10.61 13.06 20.80
CA TRP A 164 10.83 14.49 20.54
C TRP A 164 12.26 14.82 20.11
N CYS A 165 13.19 13.86 20.27
CA CYS A 165 14.61 14.00 20.03
C CYS A 165 15.14 12.85 19.15
N GLY A 166 15.05 13.02 17.82
CA GLY A 166 15.39 11.99 16.83
C GLY A 166 14.20 11.11 16.44
N ASP A 167 14.46 9.85 16.08
CA ASP A 167 13.47 8.93 15.51
C ASP A 167 12.82 7.96 16.52
N GLU A 168 13.37 7.85 17.72
CA GLU A 168 12.92 6.94 18.78
C GLU A 168 12.94 7.64 20.16
N PRO A 169 12.20 7.12 21.16
CA PRO A 169 12.20 7.68 22.51
C PRO A 169 13.58 7.60 23.16
N LEU A 170 13.92 8.56 24.02
CA LEU A 170 15.21 8.57 24.73
C LEU A 170 15.39 7.34 25.63
N CYS A 171 14.31 6.74 26.15
CA CYS A 171 14.40 5.49 26.92
C CYS A 171 14.79 4.27 26.08
N GLU A 172 14.54 4.29 24.76
CA GLU A 172 14.95 3.23 23.83
C GLU A 172 16.38 3.47 23.31
N SER A 173 16.74 4.74 23.00
CA SER A 173 18.12 5.09 22.62
C SER A 173 19.13 4.93 23.77
N PHE A 174 18.71 5.22 25.01
CA PHE A 174 19.59 5.26 26.19
C PHE A 174 18.97 4.49 27.38
N PRO A 175 18.79 3.16 27.26
CA PRO A 175 18.10 2.36 28.27
C PRO A 175 18.84 2.34 29.63
N SER A 176 20.19 2.38 29.62
CA SER A 176 21.01 2.42 30.84
C SER A 176 20.80 3.72 31.62
N LEU A 177 20.75 4.87 30.95
CA LEU A 177 20.49 6.17 31.59
C LEU A 177 19.05 6.27 32.08
N PHE A 178 18.10 5.74 31.31
CA PHE A 178 16.70 5.66 31.72
C PHE A 178 16.53 4.78 32.98
N ALA A 179 17.26 3.67 33.09
CA ALA A 179 17.17 2.77 34.23
C ALA A 179 17.51 3.47 35.56
N ILE A 180 18.54 4.33 35.54
CA ILE A 180 19.03 5.11 36.69
C ILE A 180 18.39 6.50 36.82
N SER A 181 17.47 6.89 35.93
CA SER A 181 16.76 8.17 36.07
C SER A 181 15.75 8.13 37.23
N MET A 182 15.76 9.14 38.08
CA MET A 182 14.77 9.28 39.16
C MET A 182 13.40 9.73 38.63
N ALA A 183 13.39 10.50 37.54
CA ALA A 183 12.20 11.15 37.01
C ALA A 183 11.81 10.54 35.65
N LYS A 184 11.43 9.25 35.66
CA LYS A 184 11.11 8.47 34.44
C LYS A 184 9.88 8.96 33.68
N ASP A 185 9.00 9.67 34.36
CA ASP A 185 7.76 10.25 33.83
C ASP A 185 7.79 11.79 33.79
N ALA A 186 8.98 12.39 33.94
CA ALA A 186 9.13 13.84 33.91
C ALA A 186 8.74 14.46 32.57
N TRP A 187 8.22 15.68 32.65
CA TRP A 187 7.97 16.53 31.49
C TRP A 187 9.27 17.19 31.03
N VAL A 188 9.37 17.50 29.74
CA VAL A 188 10.52 18.23 29.19
C VAL A 188 10.73 19.57 29.92
N SER A 189 9.65 20.25 30.27
CA SER A 189 9.68 21.51 31.04
C SER A 189 10.24 21.39 32.46
N GLU A 190 10.20 20.20 33.08
CA GLU A 190 10.74 19.96 34.42
C GLU A 190 12.24 19.66 34.39
N VAL A 191 12.72 19.08 33.29
CA VAL A 191 14.13 18.73 33.11
C VAL A 191 14.93 19.91 32.53
N TRP A 192 14.25 20.82 31.84
CA TRP A 192 14.83 22.04 31.29
C TRP A 192 14.82 23.18 32.32
N ASN A 193 16.02 23.62 32.75
CA ASN A 193 16.15 24.76 33.65
C ASN A 193 16.47 26.03 32.84
N SER A 194 15.61 27.05 32.96
CA SER A 194 15.84 28.37 32.35
C SER A 194 16.15 29.46 33.38
N ASP A 195 16.18 29.12 34.66
CA ASP A 195 16.17 30.12 35.75
C ASP A 195 17.60 30.39 36.30
N GLY A 196 18.64 29.87 35.64
CA GLY A 196 20.06 30.13 35.95
C GLY A 196 20.83 30.78 34.78
N GLU A 197 22.08 31.18 35.01
CA GLU A 197 22.99 31.85 34.03
C GLU A 197 23.38 30.99 32.79
N GLY A 198 22.69 29.87 32.56
CA GLY A 198 22.77 29.08 31.34
C GLY A 198 21.49 28.26 31.14
N GLU A 199 20.94 28.31 29.93
CA GLU A 199 19.93 27.36 29.45
C GLU A 199 20.52 25.94 29.50
N ALA A 200 20.16 25.15 30.52
CA ALA A 200 20.80 23.87 30.78
C ALA A 200 19.79 22.74 31.03
N TRP A 201 20.05 21.59 30.41
CA TRP A 201 19.36 20.33 30.70
C TRP A 201 19.87 19.75 32.01
N THR A 202 18.96 19.48 32.96
CA THR A 202 19.29 18.97 34.31
C THR A 202 18.59 17.65 34.62
N PRO A 203 18.91 16.55 33.91
CA PRO A 203 18.34 15.24 34.21
C PRO A 203 18.85 14.71 35.56
N ILE A 204 17.93 14.24 36.41
CA ILE A 204 18.25 13.73 37.75
C ILE A 204 18.41 12.20 37.70
N PHE A 205 19.56 11.72 38.15
CA PHE A 205 19.90 10.30 38.25
C PHE A 205 20.01 9.85 39.71
N SER A 206 19.69 8.58 39.98
CA SER A 206 19.64 7.99 41.32
C SER A 206 21.02 7.75 41.93
N ARG A 207 22.08 7.81 41.13
CA ARG A 207 23.47 7.62 41.54
C ARG A 207 24.40 8.48 40.67
N VAL A 208 25.62 8.64 41.15
CA VAL A 208 26.71 9.21 40.35
C VAL A 208 27.01 8.28 39.16
N LEU A 209 27.30 8.89 38.01
CA LEU A 209 27.64 8.20 36.78
C LEU A 209 29.04 7.61 36.90
N ASN A 210 29.23 6.39 36.41
CA ASN A 210 30.56 5.76 36.40
C ASN A 210 31.37 6.22 35.18
N ASP A 211 32.69 6.11 35.23
CA ASP A 211 33.60 6.56 34.16
C ASP A 211 33.30 5.90 32.80
N TRP A 212 32.91 4.62 32.78
CA TRP A 212 32.54 3.91 31.55
C TRP A 212 31.19 4.34 30.96
N GLU A 213 30.36 5.08 31.70
CA GLU A 213 29.10 5.65 31.22
C GLU A 213 29.29 7.04 30.61
N PHE A 214 30.47 7.65 30.79
CA PHE A 214 30.76 9.04 30.39
C PHE A 214 30.56 9.27 28.88
N GLU A 215 31.06 8.37 28.03
CA GLU A 215 30.88 8.47 26.57
C GLU A 215 29.40 8.38 26.16
N MET A 216 28.60 7.59 26.88
CA MET A 216 27.15 7.50 26.64
C MET A 216 26.45 8.79 27.05
N VAL A 217 26.85 9.36 28.19
CA VAL A 217 26.31 10.62 28.73
C VAL A 217 26.68 11.79 27.83
N GLU A 218 27.90 11.85 27.33
CA GLU A 218 28.34 12.88 26.39
C GLU A 218 27.49 12.85 25.11
N ARG A 219 27.32 11.66 24.50
CA ARG A 219 26.44 11.50 23.33
C ARG A 219 24.99 11.88 23.64
N PHE A 220 24.49 11.53 24.81
CA PHE A 220 23.15 11.90 25.27
C PHE A 220 22.99 13.42 25.42
N MET A 221 23.93 14.08 26.09
CA MET A 221 23.93 15.53 26.31
C MET A 221 24.03 16.29 24.99
N LEU A 222 24.92 15.89 24.08
CA LEU A 222 25.01 16.47 22.73
C LEU A 222 23.68 16.37 21.98
N LYS A 223 22.99 15.22 22.09
CA LYS A 223 21.71 14.97 21.41
C LYS A 223 20.60 15.89 21.94
N ILE A 224 20.49 16.09 23.26
CA ILE A 224 19.45 16.95 23.86
C ILE A 224 19.78 18.45 23.76
N GLN A 225 21.06 18.84 23.87
CA GLN A 225 21.51 20.24 23.79
C GLN A 225 21.27 20.88 22.42
N ALA A 226 21.11 20.07 21.36
CA ALA A 226 20.68 20.53 20.05
C ALA A 226 19.28 21.16 20.05
N PHE A 227 18.49 20.96 21.11
CA PHE A 227 17.13 21.47 21.26
C PHE A 227 17.04 22.48 22.40
N ARG A 228 16.26 23.55 22.17
CA ARG A 228 15.94 24.57 23.17
C ARG A 228 14.44 24.64 23.38
N VAL A 229 14.02 24.71 24.65
CA VAL A 229 12.61 24.83 25.04
C VAL A 229 12.21 26.30 25.01
N GLN A 230 11.17 26.64 24.24
CA GLN A 230 10.63 28.00 24.11
C GLN A 230 9.30 28.08 24.86
N ARG A 231 9.29 28.72 26.03
CA ARG A 231 8.14 28.73 26.97
C ARG A 231 6.88 29.37 26.37
N GLU A 232 7.04 30.27 25.41
CA GLU A 232 5.97 31.00 24.75
C GLU A 232 5.24 30.15 23.69
N ASN A 233 5.89 29.12 23.17
CA ASN A 233 5.35 28.28 22.10
C ASN A 233 4.63 27.06 22.66
N GLU A 234 3.47 26.70 22.08
CA GLU A 234 2.80 25.46 22.43
C GLU A 234 3.56 24.24 21.88
N ASP A 235 3.54 23.15 22.66
CA ASP A 235 3.98 21.85 22.16
C ASP A 235 3.09 21.39 21.01
N ASN A 236 3.67 20.72 20.03
CA ASN A 236 2.96 20.28 18.83
C ASN A 236 3.21 18.81 18.51
N VAL A 237 2.17 18.11 18.04
CA VAL A 237 2.31 16.75 17.53
C VAL A 237 2.71 16.80 16.05
N VAL A 238 3.76 16.06 15.72
CA VAL A 238 4.31 15.90 14.37
C VAL A 238 4.03 14.48 13.87
N TRP A 239 3.53 14.38 12.66
CA TRP A 239 3.31 13.11 11.98
C TRP A 239 4.57 12.69 11.21
N THR A 240 5.22 11.62 11.63
CA THR A 240 6.49 11.16 10.99
C THR A 240 6.27 10.49 9.64
N GLY A 241 5.05 10.02 9.35
CA GLY A 241 4.71 9.40 8.07
C GLY A 241 4.52 10.37 6.90
N SER A 242 4.89 11.65 7.04
CA SER A 242 4.84 12.66 5.96
C SER A 242 6.00 13.63 6.11
N SER A 243 6.63 14.02 5.00
CA SER A 243 7.69 15.05 5.00
C SER A 243 7.22 16.41 5.48
N SER A 244 5.91 16.70 5.38
CA SER A 244 5.32 17.94 5.91
C SER A 244 5.15 17.94 7.43
N GLY A 245 5.30 16.79 8.10
CA GLY A 245 4.97 16.65 9.52
C GLY A 245 3.45 16.71 9.82
N VAL A 246 2.60 16.83 8.80
CA VAL A 246 1.13 16.93 8.95
C VAL A 246 0.48 15.59 8.67
N PHE A 247 -0.46 15.21 9.55
CA PHE A 247 -1.24 13.99 9.37
C PHE A 247 -2.09 14.04 8.11
N SER A 248 -2.13 12.92 7.37
CA SER A 248 -3.10 12.72 6.31
C SER A 248 -3.64 11.29 6.34
N VAL A 249 -4.90 11.12 5.94
CA VAL A 249 -5.49 9.78 5.79
C VAL A 249 -4.70 8.95 4.77
N LYS A 250 -4.12 9.60 3.75
CA LYS A 250 -3.31 8.95 2.73
C LYS A 250 -2.01 8.38 3.31
N SER A 251 -1.28 9.15 4.12
CA SER A 251 -0.02 8.70 4.72
C SER A 251 -0.24 7.54 5.70
N LEU A 252 -1.25 7.62 6.57
CA LEU A 252 -1.61 6.50 7.44
C LEU A 252 -2.05 5.26 6.65
N TYR A 253 -2.86 5.43 5.59
CA TYR A 253 -3.24 4.32 4.73
C TYR A 253 -2.03 3.63 4.08
N SER A 254 -1.07 4.39 3.57
CA SER A 254 0.15 3.84 2.94
C SER A 254 1.04 3.08 3.93
N MET A 255 1.08 3.47 5.22
CA MET A 255 1.81 2.73 6.27
C MET A 255 1.09 1.45 6.72
N LEU A 256 -0.25 1.43 6.66
CA LEU A 256 -1.03 0.22 6.96
C LEU A 256 -0.96 -0.83 5.85
N GLU A 257 -0.60 -0.42 4.64
CA GLU A 257 -0.41 -1.33 3.52
C GLU A 257 0.88 -2.13 3.74
N PRO A 258 0.84 -3.48 3.66
CA PRO A 258 2.02 -4.31 3.80
C PRO A 258 3.14 -3.83 2.86
N GLU A 259 4.38 -3.91 3.33
CA GLU A 259 5.53 -3.79 2.46
C GLU A 259 5.44 -4.90 1.41
N GLY A 260 5.29 -4.49 0.14
CA GLY A 260 5.19 -5.44 -0.95
C GLY A 260 6.56 -6.08 -1.16
N SER A 261 6.74 -7.32 -0.71
CA SER A 261 8.02 -8.02 -0.81
C SER A 261 8.47 -8.36 -2.25
N ALA A 262 7.67 -8.05 -3.27
CA ALA A 262 7.96 -8.45 -4.65
C ALA A 262 7.92 -7.27 -5.61
N LEU A 263 9.04 -7.04 -6.31
CA LEU A 263 9.11 -6.15 -7.47
C LEU A 263 8.01 -6.53 -8.46
N PHE A 264 7.32 -5.52 -8.99
CA PHE A 264 6.25 -5.70 -9.97
C PHE A 264 6.51 -4.84 -11.22
N PRO A 265 6.25 -5.35 -12.44
CA PRO A 265 6.42 -4.59 -13.67
C PRO A 265 5.36 -3.48 -13.82
N PHE A 266 5.52 -2.39 -13.06
CA PHE A 266 4.63 -1.23 -13.10
C PHE A 266 4.56 -0.57 -14.50
N GLY A 267 5.57 -0.83 -15.35
CA GLY A 267 5.61 -0.40 -16.75
C GLY A 267 4.37 -0.79 -17.57
N ILE A 268 3.66 -1.87 -17.20
CA ILE A 268 2.41 -2.30 -17.85
C ILE A 268 1.39 -1.15 -17.92
N TRP A 269 1.28 -0.36 -16.84
CA TRP A 269 0.30 0.73 -16.75
C TRP A 269 0.75 2.02 -17.44
N ARG A 270 2.02 2.12 -17.83
CA ARG A 270 2.60 3.29 -18.53
C ARG A 270 2.60 3.12 -20.04
N ALA A 271 2.53 1.88 -20.53
CA ALA A 271 2.49 1.59 -21.95
C ALA A 271 1.20 2.16 -22.59
N LYS A 272 1.30 2.67 -23.82
CA LYS A 272 0.18 3.27 -24.56
C LYS A 272 -0.74 2.22 -25.19
N VAL A 273 -1.18 1.25 -24.40
CA VAL A 273 -2.09 0.18 -24.84
C VAL A 273 -3.51 0.38 -24.30
N PRO A 274 -4.54 -0.17 -24.95
CA PRO A 274 -5.89 -0.15 -24.41
C PRO A 274 -5.96 -0.75 -22.99
N PRO A 275 -6.79 -0.22 -22.08
CA PRO A 275 -6.85 -0.68 -20.69
C PRO A 275 -7.12 -2.19 -20.53
N LYS A 276 -7.86 -2.79 -21.48
CA LYS A 276 -8.10 -4.25 -21.51
C LYS A 276 -6.81 -5.06 -21.68
N VAL A 277 -5.88 -4.57 -22.49
CA VAL A 277 -4.59 -5.20 -22.77
C VAL A 277 -3.67 -5.08 -21.57
N ALA A 278 -3.58 -3.88 -20.98
CA ALA A 278 -2.82 -3.67 -19.74
C ALA A 278 -3.36 -4.53 -18.59
N PHE A 279 -4.68 -4.64 -18.44
CA PHE A 279 -5.30 -5.49 -17.43
C PHE A 279 -4.96 -6.97 -17.65
N PHE A 280 -5.02 -7.44 -18.91
CA PHE A 280 -4.64 -8.81 -19.24
C PHE A 280 -3.17 -9.10 -18.93
N ALA A 281 -2.26 -8.20 -19.30
CA ALA A 281 -0.84 -8.36 -18.99
C ALA A 281 -0.57 -8.35 -17.47
N TRP A 282 -1.33 -7.55 -16.71
CA TRP A 282 -1.29 -7.61 -15.24
C TRP A 282 -1.74 -8.99 -14.71
N GLU A 283 -2.82 -9.56 -15.23
CA GLU A 283 -3.24 -10.94 -14.88
C GLU A 283 -2.17 -11.97 -15.24
N ALA A 284 -1.54 -11.82 -16.40
CA ALA A 284 -0.49 -12.72 -16.89
C ALA A 284 0.77 -12.64 -16.01
N SER A 285 1.16 -11.45 -15.57
CA SER A 285 2.31 -11.25 -14.68
C SER A 285 2.16 -11.91 -13.30
N TRP A 286 0.91 -12.18 -12.88
CA TRP A 286 0.61 -12.94 -11.67
C TRP A 286 0.36 -14.43 -11.94
N GLY A 287 0.48 -14.87 -13.19
CA GLY A 287 0.18 -16.23 -13.62
C GLY A 287 -1.28 -16.61 -13.44
N LYS A 288 -2.22 -15.65 -13.55
CA LYS A 288 -3.66 -15.84 -13.24
C LYS A 288 -4.58 -15.79 -14.45
N ILE A 289 -4.04 -15.84 -15.66
CA ILE A 289 -4.85 -16.02 -16.88
C ILE A 289 -5.36 -17.47 -16.97
N LEU A 290 -6.47 -17.70 -17.67
CA LEU A 290 -7.16 -19.00 -17.71
C LEU A 290 -6.50 -19.99 -18.70
N THR A 291 -5.22 -20.29 -18.50
CA THR A 291 -4.56 -21.41 -19.19
C THR A 291 -5.09 -22.75 -18.68
N LEU A 292 -4.87 -23.82 -19.45
CA LEU A 292 -5.26 -25.17 -19.05
C LEU A 292 -4.66 -25.58 -17.70
N GLU A 293 -3.42 -25.20 -17.40
CA GLU A 293 -2.80 -25.43 -16.09
C GLU A 293 -3.60 -24.75 -14.95
N GLN A 294 -4.05 -23.51 -15.16
CA GLN A 294 -4.84 -22.79 -14.14
C GLN A 294 -6.25 -23.34 -13.99
N LEU A 295 -6.81 -23.94 -15.04
CA LEU A 295 -8.07 -24.69 -14.96
C LEU A 295 -7.89 -26.00 -14.20
N GLN A 296 -6.83 -26.76 -14.46
CA GLN A 296 -6.51 -27.98 -13.71
C GLN A 296 -6.32 -27.69 -12.21
N ARG A 297 -5.57 -26.63 -11.86
CA ARG A 297 -5.40 -26.17 -10.47
C ARG A 297 -6.72 -25.77 -9.78
N ARG A 298 -7.79 -25.55 -10.56
CA ARG A 298 -9.14 -25.25 -10.06
C ARG A 298 -10.07 -26.46 -10.03
N GLY A 299 -9.55 -27.66 -10.33
CA GLY A 299 -10.29 -28.92 -10.26
C GLY A 299 -10.97 -29.35 -11.56
N TYR A 300 -10.68 -28.69 -12.69
CA TYR A 300 -11.20 -29.16 -13.99
C TYR A 300 -10.35 -30.32 -14.52
N SER A 301 -10.99 -31.47 -14.74
CA SER A 301 -10.37 -32.64 -15.38
C SER A 301 -10.30 -32.45 -16.90
N LEU A 302 -9.13 -32.05 -17.40
CA LEU A 302 -8.88 -31.87 -18.82
C LEU A 302 -7.43 -32.22 -19.18
N ALA A 303 -7.22 -32.62 -20.44
CA ALA A 303 -5.88 -32.84 -20.97
C ALA A 303 -5.19 -31.50 -21.23
N ASN A 304 -4.03 -31.29 -20.60
CA ASN A 304 -3.30 -30.04 -20.71
C ASN A 304 -2.28 -30.11 -21.84
N ARG A 305 -2.68 -29.60 -23.00
CA ARG A 305 -1.84 -29.48 -24.19
C ARG A 305 -2.05 -28.10 -24.79
N CYS A 306 -0.96 -27.37 -25.02
CA CYS A 306 -1.00 -25.99 -25.53
C CYS A 306 -1.71 -25.93 -26.87
N PHE A 307 -2.75 -25.10 -26.98
CA PHE A 307 -3.56 -24.96 -28.20
C PHE A 307 -2.76 -24.43 -29.40
N LEU A 308 -1.60 -23.79 -29.17
CA LEU A 308 -0.78 -23.24 -30.25
C LEU A 308 0.23 -24.25 -30.82
N CYS A 309 1.02 -24.90 -29.96
CA CYS A 309 2.06 -25.81 -30.41
C CYS A 309 1.59 -27.26 -30.48
N LEU A 310 0.53 -27.61 -29.74
CA LEU A 310 0.04 -28.97 -29.60
C LEU A 310 1.15 -29.96 -29.19
N SER A 311 2.16 -29.55 -28.41
CA SER A 311 3.24 -30.46 -28.00
C SER A 311 3.48 -30.38 -26.49
N GLU A 312 3.53 -29.18 -25.95
CA GLU A 312 3.88 -28.92 -24.56
C GLU A 312 2.67 -28.60 -23.69
N VAL A 313 2.88 -28.62 -22.38
CA VAL A 313 1.90 -28.21 -21.37
C VAL A 313 1.59 -26.71 -21.49
N GLU A 314 0.31 -26.33 -21.43
CA GLU A 314 -0.12 -24.93 -21.48
C GLU A 314 0.03 -24.23 -20.12
N THR A 315 1.24 -23.72 -19.87
CA THR A 315 1.50 -22.77 -18.79
C THR A 315 1.44 -21.32 -19.30
N VAL A 316 1.38 -20.35 -18.40
CA VAL A 316 1.38 -18.92 -18.78
C VAL A 316 2.67 -18.54 -19.51
N ASP A 317 3.82 -18.98 -18.97
CA ASP A 317 5.13 -18.67 -19.52
C ASP A 317 5.38 -19.43 -20.83
N HIS A 318 4.95 -20.69 -20.93
CA HIS A 318 4.97 -21.41 -22.21
C HIS A 318 4.13 -20.69 -23.26
N LEU A 319 2.87 -20.41 -22.97
CA LEU A 319 1.95 -19.80 -23.94
C LEU A 319 2.47 -18.45 -24.46
N LEU A 320 2.92 -17.59 -23.55
CA LEU A 320 3.24 -16.19 -23.86
C LEU A 320 4.70 -15.93 -24.25
N LEU A 321 5.64 -16.84 -23.90
CA LEU A 321 7.07 -16.66 -24.16
C LEU A 321 7.67 -17.82 -24.96
N HIS A 322 7.52 -19.05 -24.46
CA HIS A 322 8.37 -20.16 -24.90
C HIS A 322 7.77 -21.05 -25.99
N CYS A 323 6.47 -20.97 -26.25
CA CYS A 323 5.79 -21.70 -27.32
C CYS A 323 6.44 -21.39 -28.66
N VAL A 324 6.71 -22.41 -29.47
CA VAL A 324 7.39 -22.28 -30.79
C VAL A 324 6.68 -21.25 -31.69
N LYS A 325 5.34 -21.24 -31.67
CA LYS A 325 4.53 -20.28 -32.44
C LYS A 325 4.63 -18.86 -31.90
N THR A 326 4.65 -18.70 -30.57
CA THR A 326 4.83 -17.39 -29.91
C THR A 326 6.25 -16.87 -30.08
N ARG A 327 7.26 -17.75 -30.03
CA ARG A 327 8.67 -17.41 -30.26
C ARG A 327 8.89 -16.86 -31.67
N ALA A 328 8.13 -17.33 -32.67
CA ALA A 328 8.17 -16.75 -34.01
C ALA A 328 7.71 -15.28 -34.05
N LEU A 329 6.76 -14.88 -33.19
CA LEU A 329 6.36 -13.46 -33.04
C LEU A 329 7.43 -12.64 -32.32
N TRP A 330 8.03 -13.20 -31.26
CA TRP A 330 9.14 -12.56 -30.57
C TRP A 330 10.33 -12.34 -31.49
N ASN A 331 10.72 -13.34 -32.27
CA ASN A 331 11.79 -13.22 -33.26
C ASN A 331 11.48 -12.16 -34.32
N LEU A 332 10.23 -12.11 -34.80
CA LEU A 332 9.79 -11.04 -35.72
C LEU A 332 9.95 -9.66 -35.07
N LEU A 333 9.50 -9.49 -33.82
CA LEU A 333 9.68 -8.25 -33.07
C LEU A 333 11.17 -7.88 -32.94
N PHE A 334 12.01 -8.82 -32.54
CA PHE A 334 13.45 -8.60 -32.38
C PHE A 334 14.11 -8.19 -33.69
N SER A 335 13.73 -8.82 -34.82
CA SER A 335 14.18 -8.43 -36.16
C SER A 335 13.71 -7.02 -36.55
N LEU A 336 12.45 -6.64 -36.26
CA LEU A 336 11.92 -5.31 -36.57
C LEU A 336 12.65 -4.19 -35.82
N PHE A 337 13.10 -4.47 -34.60
CA PHE A 337 13.84 -3.51 -33.79
C PHE A 337 15.36 -3.62 -33.93
N GLY A 338 15.87 -4.67 -34.59
CA GLY A 338 17.30 -4.90 -34.80
C GLY A 338 18.04 -5.29 -33.51
N VAL A 339 17.40 -6.07 -32.64
CA VAL A 339 17.89 -6.36 -31.28
C VAL A 339 18.02 -7.86 -31.07
N ALA A 340 19.13 -8.32 -30.49
CA ALA A 340 19.24 -9.66 -29.96
C ALA A 340 18.77 -9.67 -28.49
N TRP A 341 17.82 -10.54 -28.16
CA TRP A 341 17.23 -10.57 -26.82
C TRP A 341 17.02 -12.00 -26.34
N VAL A 342 17.21 -12.22 -25.03
CA VAL A 342 16.95 -13.49 -24.36
C VAL A 342 15.70 -13.35 -23.50
N LEU A 343 14.67 -14.15 -23.79
CA LEU A 343 13.45 -14.18 -22.99
C LEU A 343 13.73 -14.85 -21.63
N SER A 344 13.30 -14.20 -20.54
CA SER A 344 13.38 -14.76 -19.20
C SER A 344 12.44 -15.96 -19.04
N GLY A 345 12.64 -16.76 -17.99
CA GLY A 345 11.80 -17.93 -17.71
C GLY A 345 10.37 -17.62 -17.28
N SER A 346 10.06 -16.35 -16.96
CA SER A 346 8.71 -15.94 -16.58
C SER A 346 8.26 -14.66 -17.29
N VAL A 347 6.95 -14.53 -17.49
CA VAL A 347 6.30 -13.32 -18.00
C VAL A 347 6.60 -12.11 -17.12
N LYS A 348 6.62 -12.33 -15.80
CA LYS A 348 6.88 -11.26 -14.83
C LYS A 348 8.31 -10.72 -14.99
N ASP A 349 9.30 -11.61 -15.06
CA ASP A 349 10.71 -11.22 -15.15
C ASP A 349 11.02 -10.61 -16.52
N THR A 350 10.40 -11.13 -17.57
CA THR A 350 10.50 -10.55 -18.91
C THR A 350 10.02 -9.11 -18.91
N LEU A 351 8.88 -8.80 -18.30
CA LEU A 351 8.35 -7.44 -18.20
C LEU A 351 9.15 -6.55 -17.24
N LEU A 352 9.75 -7.11 -16.18
CA LEU A 352 10.64 -6.37 -15.28
C LEU A 352 11.94 -5.98 -15.99
N GLY A 353 12.51 -6.88 -16.80
CA GLY A 353 13.70 -6.63 -17.60
C GLY A 353 13.44 -5.76 -18.84
N TRP A 354 12.18 -5.51 -19.19
CA TRP A 354 11.79 -4.84 -20.44
C TRP A 354 12.00 -3.32 -20.41
N HIS A 355 13.28 -2.92 -20.47
CA HIS A 355 13.70 -1.53 -20.56
C HIS A 355 13.98 -1.15 -22.01
N GLY A 356 13.72 0.11 -22.37
CA GLY A 356 13.85 0.61 -23.74
C GLY A 356 14.92 1.69 -23.89
N ALA A 357 16.02 1.59 -23.14
CA ALA A 357 17.09 2.61 -23.16
C ALA A 357 17.82 2.64 -24.51
N PHE A 358 17.99 1.48 -25.16
CA PHE A 358 18.73 1.31 -26.41
C PHE A 358 17.93 1.66 -27.68
N VAL A 359 16.60 1.75 -27.60
CA VAL A 359 15.72 1.90 -28.80
C VAL A 359 15.56 3.35 -29.25
N GLY A 360 16.21 4.30 -28.57
CA GLY A 360 16.05 5.74 -28.83
C GLY A 360 14.66 6.28 -28.47
N LYS A 361 14.52 7.62 -28.40
CA LYS A 361 13.27 8.26 -27.95
C LYS A 361 12.07 7.97 -28.86
N THR A 362 12.28 7.88 -30.17
CA THR A 362 11.22 7.73 -31.18
C THR A 362 10.54 6.38 -31.10
N ARG A 363 11.31 5.28 -31.00
CA ARG A 363 10.80 3.91 -30.99
C ARG A 363 10.49 3.37 -29.58
N LYS A 364 10.88 4.08 -28.53
CA LYS A 364 10.63 3.70 -27.12
C LYS A 364 9.16 3.40 -26.82
N LYS A 365 8.23 4.17 -27.39
CA LYS A 365 6.79 3.95 -27.19
C LYS A 365 6.35 2.60 -27.77
N ALA A 366 6.71 2.30 -29.01
CA ALA A 366 6.41 1.02 -29.66
C ALA A 366 7.05 -0.15 -28.91
N TRP A 367 8.32 0.00 -28.51
CA TRP A 367 9.02 -1.01 -27.71
C TRP A 367 8.30 -1.33 -26.39
N GLN A 368 7.81 -0.32 -25.67
CA GLN A 368 7.08 -0.51 -24.42
C GLN A 368 5.73 -1.22 -24.60
N MET A 369 5.10 -1.07 -25.77
CA MET A 369 3.81 -1.71 -26.06
C MET A 369 3.98 -3.16 -26.55
N ALA A 370 5.10 -3.45 -27.21
CA ALA A 370 5.31 -4.69 -27.96
C ALA A 370 5.03 -5.98 -27.15
N PRO A 371 5.55 -6.19 -25.93
CA PRO A 371 5.21 -7.38 -25.13
C PRO A 371 3.72 -7.53 -24.89
N LEU A 372 3.04 -6.41 -24.57
CA LEU A 372 1.63 -6.41 -24.24
C LEU A 372 0.77 -6.71 -25.48
N CYS A 373 1.18 -6.21 -26.65
CA CYS A 373 0.53 -6.50 -27.93
C CYS A 373 0.73 -7.97 -28.35
N ILE A 374 1.92 -8.54 -28.16
CA ILE A 374 2.16 -9.98 -28.37
C ILE A 374 1.25 -10.79 -27.44
N PHE A 375 1.29 -10.50 -26.13
CA PHE A 375 0.50 -11.24 -25.14
C PHE A 375 -0.99 -11.23 -25.48
N TRP A 376 -1.52 -10.07 -25.84
CA TRP A 376 -2.93 -9.95 -26.23
C TRP A 376 -3.25 -10.68 -27.53
N THR A 377 -2.38 -10.61 -28.53
CA THR A 377 -2.56 -11.28 -29.82
C THR A 377 -2.56 -12.80 -29.67
N VAL A 378 -1.55 -13.32 -28.96
CA VAL A 378 -1.43 -14.74 -28.61
C VAL A 378 -2.66 -15.23 -27.85
N TRP A 379 -3.14 -14.44 -26.88
CA TRP A 379 -4.31 -14.79 -26.09
C TRP A 379 -5.61 -14.84 -26.91
N LYS A 380 -5.81 -13.88 -27.83
CA LYS A 380 -6.96 -13.89 -28.75
C LYS A 380 -6.95 -15.15 -29.61
N GLU A 381 -5.83 -15.42 -30.26
CA GLU A 381 -5.69 -16.56 -31.17
C GLU A 381 -5.85 -17.89 -30.44
N ARG A 382 -5.24 -18.03 -29.26
CA ARG A 382 -5.46 -19.21 -28.41
C ARG A 382 -6.95 -19.43 -28.10
N ASN A 383 -7.70 -18.38 -27.77
CA ASN A 383 -9.13 -18.53 -27.47
C ASN A 383 -9.96 -18.85 -28.72
N LEU A 384 -9.63 -18.30 -29.89
CA LEU A 384 -10.26 -18.68 -31.15
C LEU A 384 -10.08 -20.18 -31.42
N LEU A 385 -8.86 -20.72 -31.26
CA LEU A 385 -8.60 -22.15 -31.44
C LEU A 385 -9.37 -23.01 -30.42
N ALA A 386 -9.44 -22.56 -29.17
CA ALA A 386 -10.08 -23.30 -28.10
C ALA A 386 -11.62 -23.37 -28.25
N PHE A 387 -12.27 -22.35 -28.82
CA PHE A 387 -13.74 -22.23 -28.84
C PHE A 387 -14.36 -22.29 -30.24
N GLU A 388 -13.66 -21.86 -31.29
CA GLU A 388 -14.23 -21.69 -32.65
C GLU A 388 -13.72 -22.75 -33.66
N LYS A 389 -12.88 -23.70 -33.22
CA LYS A 389 -12.35 -24.83 -34.02
C LYS A 389 -11.68 -24.44 -35.35
N GLU A 390 -11.20 -23.20 -35.49
CA GLU A 390 -10.41 -22.80 -36.66
C GLU A 390 -8.99 -23.38 -36.61
N GLY A 391 -8.36 -23.57 -37.78
CA GLY A 391 -6.94 -23.94 -37.87
C GLY A 391 -6.01 -22.76 -37.55
N LEU A 392 -4.86 -23.03 -36.94
CA LEU A 392 -3.83 -22.02 -36.68
C LEU A 392 -3.11 -21.64 -37.97
N SER A 393 -3.24 -20.37 -38.40
CA SER A 393 -2.40 -19.79 -39.46
C SER A 393 -1.33 -18.87 -38.86
N LEU A 394 -0.05 -19.22 -39.06
CA LEU A 394 1.07 -18.40 -38.59
C LEU A 394 1.12 -17.03 -39.29
N GLN A 395 0.68 -16.96 -40.55
CA GLN A 395 0.58 -15.70 -41.29
C GLN A 395 -0.51 -14.79 -40.70
N ARG A 396 -1.68 -15.35 -40.36
CA ARG A 396 -2.75 -14.62 -39.66
C ARG A 396 -2.27 -14.09 -38.32
N LEU A 397 -1.55 -14.92 -37.55
CA LEU A 397 -0.99 -14.55 -36.26
C LEU A 397 0.01 -13.38 -36.38
N LYS A 398 0.93 -13.45 -37.35
CA LYS A 398 1.89 -12.37 -37.64
C LYS A 398 1.19 -11.09 -38.10
N TYR A 399 0.23 -11.20 -39.00
CA TYR A 399 -0.54 -10.05 -39.51
C TYR A 399 -1.32 -9.36 -38.40
N SER A 400 -2.06 -10.12 -37.57
CA SER A 400 -2.76 -9.58 -36.41
C SER A 400 -1.79 -8.87 -35.46
N PHE A 401 -0.58 -9.41 -35.24
CA PHE A 401 0.40 -8.74 -34.39
C PHE A 401 0.82 -7.38 -34.97
N VAL A 402 1.19 -7.33 -36.26
CA VAL A 402 1.64 -6.09 -36.92
C VAL A 402 0.54 -5.02 -36.91
N CYS A 403 -0.73 -5.39 -37.12
CA CYS A 403 -1.85 -4.44 -37.05
C CYS A 403 -2.14 -3.92 -35.63
N ASN A 404 -1.66 -4.59 -34.58
CA ASN A 404 -1.86 -4.20 -33.18
C ASN A 404 -0.61 -3.57 -32.53
N LEU A 405 0.53 -3.54 -33.23
CA LEU A 405 1.79 -2.91 -32.79
C LEU A 405 1.80 -1.42 -33.11
#